data_AF-A0A9E2H4Q2-F1
#
_entry.id   AF-A0A9E2H4Q2-F1
#
_cell.length_a   1.000
_cell.length_b   1.000
_cell.length_c   1.000
_cell.angle_alpha   90.00
_cell.angle_beta   90.00
_cell.angle_gamma   90.00
#
_symmetry.space_group_name_H-M   'P 1'
#
loop_
_entity.id
_entity.type
_entity.pdbx_description
1 polymer ?
#
loop_
_entity_poly.entity_id
_entity_poly.type
_entity_poly.pdbx_seq_one_letter_code
_entity_poly.pdbx_strand_id
1 'polypeptide(L)'
;MKKIYSYRTVVRRAKKDARNWRWKFWPFVKDGKAKEPKTDQTIEAQYEKELFQLAESLIAETAEKWKELDIKLKPEYCEANKEADSANKEWKKVSDDAKQSSVEFEKAKGIFYNFQPPSLNPKWALFWLVLIGISEFFINSLVLQILGQGQIETYIAAFGMCIMIPLGAHFFGKSLQQTSKSRIDIFWLIATPVIIFALIGGLSFLRSKYFEALGISKILGIEVTPTEATIVFIIINIALFVIAAVISHEGNHPQHKAYSQAKKRYKDSLKAFENDKDEVKKAAKDLAEAEKQLQSIKHKRAKTHEKLFQEANSIKETIEWLISSYRAANLANREDVPECFKKSHNAPEIPNSLKNLDWDCEEENNHQVENEN
;
A
#
# COMPACT_ATOMS: atom_id res chain seq x y z
N MET A 1 -40.67 -18.49 25.64
CA MET A 1 -42.14 -18.62 25.68
C MET A 1 -42.61 -19.08 27.05
N LYS A 2 -43.36 -18.24 27.78
CA LYS A 2 -44.29 -18.76 28.79
C LYS A 2 -45.24 -19.71 28.04
N LYS A 3 -45.34 -20.97 28.44
CA LYS A 3 -46.22 -21.96 27.79
C LYS A 3 -47.69 -21.60 28.10
N ILE A 4 -48.26 -20.64 27.35
CA ILE A 4 -49.64 -20.19 27.53
C ILE A 4 -50.62 -21.32 27.12
N TYR A 5 -50.28 -22.09 26.08
CA TYR A 5 -51.02 -23.29 25.70
C TYR A 5 -50.11 -24.51 25.59
N SER A 6 -50.61 -25.64 26.08
CA SER A 6 -49.98 -26.95 25.92
C SER A 6 -50.93 -27.88 25.18
N TYR A 7 -50.38 -28.86 24.48
CA TYR A 7 -51.17 -29.93 23.85
C TYR A 7 -52.22 -30.52 24.79
N ARG A 8 -51.83 -30.80 26.04
CA ARG A 8 -52.74 -31.34 27.06
C ARG A 8 -53.91 -30.40 27.36
N THR A 9 -53.65 -29.09 27.44
CA THR A 9 -54.68 -28.07 27.66
C THR A 9 -55.65 -28.01 26.48
N VAL A 10 -55.09 -27.98 25.25
CA VAL A 10 -55.84 -27.93 24.00
C VAL A 10 -56.75 -29.16 23.84
N VAL A 11 -56.21 -30.37 24.02
CA VAL A 11 -56.98 -31.62 23.95
C VAL A 11 -58.05 -31.69 25.03
N ARG A 12 -57.75 -31.24 26.27
CA ARG A 12 -58.76 -31.17 27.34
C ARG A 12 -59.89 -30.21 26.98
N ARG A 13 -59.57 -29.07 26.38
CA ARG A 13 -60.56 -28.09 25.92
C ARG A 13 -61.41 -28.68 24.81
N ALA A 14 -60.80 -29.28 23.79
CA ALA A 14 -61.50 -29.96 22.70
C ALA A 14 -62.51 -31.01 23.20
N LYS A 15 -62.09 -31.87 24.14
CA LYS A 15 -62.97 -32.87 24.77
C LYS A 15 -64.10 -32.26 25.58
N LYS A 16 -63.93 -31.06 26.14
CA LYS A 16 -64.96 -30.35 26.90
C LYS A 16 -65.98 -29.69 25.96
N ASP A 17 -65.51 -29.19 24.82
CA ASP A 17 -66.32 -28.49 23.82
C ASP A 17 -67.17 -29.48 23.00
N ALA A 18 -66.64 -30.67 22.70
CA ALA A 18 -67.33 -31.72 21.94
C ALA A 18 -68.44 -32.45 22.71
N ARG A 19 -68.38 -32.49 24.05
CA ARG A 19 -69.39 -33.18 24.87
C ARG A 19 -70.72 -32.44 24.85
N ASN A 20 -71.79 -33.19 24.66
CA ASN A 20 -73.17 -32.69 24.75
C ASN A 20 -73.71 -32.63 26.19
N TRP A 21 -72.86 -32.80 27.19
CA TRP A 21 -73.25 -32.76 28.60
C TRP A 21 -72.16 -32.15 29.47
N ARG A 22 -72.56 -31.58 30.61
CA ARG A 22 -71.66 -31.08 31.66
C ARG A 22 -72.11 -31.61 33.02
N TRP A 23 -71.16 -31.81 33.93
CA TRP A 23 -71.49 -32.11 35.33
C TRP A 23 -71.98 -30.84 36.02
N LYS A 24 -73.16 -30.90 36.63
CA LYS A 24 -73.57 -29.91 37.63
C LYS A 24 -72.99 -30.36 38.98
N PHE A 25 -72.30 -29.48 39.68
CA PHE A 25 -71.60 -29.83 40.93
C PHE A 25 -72.58 -30.17 42.07
N TRP A 26 -73.82 -29.65 42.04
CA TRP A 26 -74.87 -30.05 42.96
C TRP A 26 -76.27 -29.71 42.39
N PRO A 27 -77.23 -30.66 42.37
CA PRO A 27 -77.01 -32.10 42.53
C PRO A 27 -76.10 -32.64 41.41
N PHE A 28 -75.34 -33.71 41.68
CA PHE A 28 -74.42 -34.34 40.72
C PHE A 28 -75.16 -34.99 39.54
N VAL A 29 -75.68 -34.16 38.63
CA VAL A 29 -76.49 -34.57 37.48
C VAL A 29 -75.79 -34.11 36.20
N LYS A 30 -75.92 -34.92 35.14
CA LYS A 30 -75.50 -34.53 33.80
C LYS A 30 -76.55 -33.57 33.22
N ASP A 31 -76.14 -32.33 33.02
CA ASP A 31 -76.95 -31.31 32.36
C ASP A 31 -76.60 -31.28 30.87
N GLY A 32 -77.61 -31.11 30.01
CA GLY A 32 -77.40 -30.98 28.57
C GLY A 32 -76.58 -29.74 28.26
N LYS A 33 -75.55 -29.86 27.42
CA LYS A 33 -74.76 -28.74 26.91
C LYS A 33 -74.78 -28.80 25.39
N ALA A 34 -74.97 -27.67 24.72
CA ALA A 34 -74.72 -27.60 23.28
C ALA A 34 -73.24 -27.89 22.99
N LYS A 35 -72.98 -28.69 21.95
CA LYS A 35 -71.62 -28.96 21.46
C LYS A 35 -71.06 -27.68 20.83
N GLU A 36 -69.77 -27.45 21.01
CA GLU A 36 -69.02 -26.34 20.42
C GLU A 36 -67.90 -26.91 19.53
N PRO A 37 -67.77 -26.46 18.27
CA PRO A 37 -68.72 -25.62 17.52
C PRO A 37 -70.02 -26.38 17.17
N LYS A 38 -71.08 -25.62 16.83
CA LYS A 38 -72.35 -26.21 16.36
C LYS A 38 -72.15 -26.91 15.01
N THR A 39 -72.98 -27.90 14.70
CA THR A 39 -72.86 -28.71 13.48
C THR A 39 -72.97 -27.86 12.20
N ASP A 40 -73.91 -26.91 12.20
CA ASP A 40 -74.22 -25.96 11.13
C ASP A 40 -73.31 -24.73 11.11
N GLN A 41 -72.39 -24.61 12.06
CA GLN A 41 -71.52 -23.44 12.18
C GLN A 41 -70.50 -23.41 11.04
N THR A 42 -70.58 -22.39 10.19
CA THR A 42 -69.66 -22.15 9.06
C THR A 42 -68.42 -21.33 9.43
N ILE A 43 -68.50 -20.60 10.56
CA ILE A 43 -67.45 -19.74 11.11
C ILE A 43 -66.53 -20.58 11.99
N GLU A 44 -65.24 -20.25 12.02
CA GLU A 44 -64.24 -20.92 12.87
C GLU A 44 -64.67 -21.02 14.33
N ALA A 45 -64.26 -22.11 14.98
CA ALA A 45 -64.53 -22.31 16.40
C ALA A 45 -63.87 -21.21 17.23
N GLN A 46 -64.53 -20.77 18.30
CA GLN A 46 -64.01 -19.69 19.15
C GLN A 46 -62.60 -19.98 19.67
N TYR A 47 -62.33 -21.23 20.07
CA TYR A 47 -61.01 -21.61 20.55
C TYR A 47 -59.93 -21.62 19.45
N GLU A 48 -60.29 -21.89 18.19
CA GLU A 48 -59.37 -21.74 17.05
C GLU A 48 -59.02 -20.28 16.83
N LYS A 49 -60.00 -19.37 16.93
CA LYS A 49 -59.76 -17.93 16.86
C LYS A 49 -58.84 -17.45 17.98
N GLU A 50 -59.01 -17.95 19.20
CA GLU A 50 -58.11 -17.64 20.32
C GLU A 50 -56.66 -18.09 20.05
N LEU A 51 -56.48 -19.31 19.51
CA LEU A 51 -55.16 -19.82 19.14
C LEU A 51 -54.54 -19.02 17.98
N PHE A 52 -55.34 -18.65 16.99
CA PHE A 52 -54.93 -17.85 15.84
C PHE A 52 -54.50 -16.44 16.27
N GLN A 53 -55.32 -15.74 17.06
CA GLN A 53 -55.00 -14.41 17.61
C GLN A 53 -53.74 -14.46 18.47
N LEU A 54 -53.54 -15.53 19.25
CA LEU A 54 -52.29 -15.72 19.97
C LEU A 54 -51.11 -15.81 19.00
N ALA A 55 -51.21 -16.60 17.93
CA ALA A 55 -50.15 -16.74 16.95
C ALA A 55 -49.79 -15.40 16.29
N GLU A 56 -50.80 -14.63 15.88
CA GLU A 56 -50.61 -13.28 15.32
C GLU A 56 -49.89 -12.38 16.32
N SER A 57 -50.30 -12.38 17.59
CA SER A 57 -49.67 -11.54 18.60
C SER A 57 -48.19 -11.91 18.85
N LEU A 58 -47.87 -13.20 18.89
CA LEU A 58 -46.50 -13.69 19.10
C LEU A 58 -45.60 -13.45 17.88
N ILE A 59 -46.13 -13.61 16.66
CA ILE A 59 -45.41 -13.31 15.43
C ILE A 59 -45.20 -11.80 15.31
N ALA A 60 -46.19 -10.98 15.69
CA ALA A 60 -46.06 -9.53 15.73
C ALA A 60 -44.98 -9.08 16.72
N GLU A 61 -44.95 -9.65 17.94
CA GLU A 61 -43.89 -9.39 18.93
C GLU A 61 -42.49 -9.76 18.38
N THR A 62 -42.38 -10.90 17.68
CA THR A 62 -41.13 -11.33 17.04
C THR A 62 -40.71 -10.36 15.92
N ALA A 63 -41.67 -9.87 15.13
CA ALA A 63 -41.43 -8.90 14.07
C ALA A 63 -41.03 -7.52 14.61
N GLU A 64 -41.65 -7.06 15.69
CA GLU A 64 -41.30 -5.82 16.39
C GLU A 64 -39.88 -5.90 16.95
N LYS A 65 -39.55 -7.00 17.62
CA LYS A 65 -38.18 -7.28 18.10
C LYS A 65 -37.15 -7.27 16.97
N TRP A 66 -37.49 -7.82 15.80
CA TRP A 66 -36.60 -7.72 14.63
C TRP A 66 -36.41 -6.26 14.20
N LYS A 67 -37.49 -5.48 14.08
CA LYS A 67 -37.39 -4.05 13.72
C LYS A 67 -36.51 -3.27 14.68
N GLU A 68 -36.65 -3.48 15.99
CA GLU A 68 -35.81 -2.83 17.01
C GLU A 68 -34.31 -3.18 16.87
N LEU A 69 -34.00 -4.43 16.53
CA LEU A 69 -32.62 -4.86 16.28
C LEU A 69 -32.09 -4.34 14.95
N ASP A 70 -32.92 -4.32 13.91
CA ASP A 70 -32.53 -3.87 12.58
C ASP A 70 -32.27 -2.35 12.54
N ILE A 71 -33.00 -1.56 13.34
CA ILE A 71 -32.71 -0.13 13.55
C ILE A 71 -31.26 0.10 14.00
N LYS A 72 -30.64 -0.85 14.69
CA LYS A 72 -29.24 -0.77 15.14
C LYS A 72 -28.28 -1.42 14.14
N LEU A 73 -28.62 -2.59 13.62
CA LEU A 73 -27.74 -3.38 12.75
C LEU A 73 -27.66 -2.84 11.32
N LYS A 74 -28.72 -2.21 10.80
CA LYS A 74 -28.75 -1.66 9.44
C LYS A 74 -27.78 -0.47 9.29
N PRO A 75 -27.77 0.54 10.20
CA PRO A 75 -26.76 1.59 10.16
C PRO A 75 -25.32 1.06 10.29
N GLU A 76 -25.05 0.13 11.22
CA GLU A 76 -23.73 -0.51 11.37
C GLU A 76 -23.27 -1.15 10.05
N TYR A 77 -24.19 -1.84 9.35
CA TYR A 77 -23.91 -2.45 8.06
C TYR A 77 -23.62 -1.40 6.97
N CYS A 78 -24.43 -0.34 6.90
CA CYS A 78 -24.28 0.70 5.88
C CYS A 78 -22.99 1.50 6.05
N GLU A 79 -22.61 1.83 7.28
CA GLU A 79 -21.35 2.48 7.60
C GLU A 79 -20.16 1.61 7.18
N ALA A 80 -20.17 0.32 7.55
CA ALA A 80 -19.11 -0.61 7.14
C ALA A 80 -19.04 -0.83 5.62
N ASN A 81 -20.19 -0.81 4.94
CA ASN A 81 -20.23 -0.90 3.47
C ASN A 81 -19.59 0.33 2.83
N LYS A 82 -19.92 1.53 3.32
CA LYS A 82 -19.34 2.80 2.86
C LYS A 82 -17.84 2.87 3.12
N GLU A 83 -17.37 2.38 4.26
CA GLU A 83 -15.95 2.29 4.60
C GLU A 83 -15.22 1.35 3.64
N ALA A 84 -15.76 0.15 3.39
CA ALA A 84 -15.19 -0.79 2.43
C ALA A 84 -15.15 -0.22 1.00
N ASP A 85 -16.22 0.46 0.56
CA ASP A 85 -16.27 1.12 -0.75
C ASP A 85 -15.24 2.26 -0.86
N SER A 86 -15.06 3.05 0.22
CA SER A 86 -14.08 4.13 0.27
C SER A 86 -12.65 3.59 0.25
N ALA A 87 -12.37 2.54 1.03
CA ALA A 87 -11.07 1.85 1.04
C ALA A 87 -10.75 1.23 -0.33
N ASN A 88 -11.75 0.67 -1.02
CA ASN A 88 -11.59 0.11 -2.36
C ASN A 88 -11.28 1.19 -3.40
N LYS A 89 -11.95 2.35 -3.34
CA LYS A 89 -11.65 3.51 -4.19
C LYS A 89 -10.22 4.01 -3.97
N GLU A 90 -9.79 4.14 -2.72
CA GLU A 90 -8.43 4.58 -2.40
C GLU A 90 -7.38 3.57 -2.85
N TRP A 91 -7.60 2.27 -2.59
CA TRP A 91 -6.70 1.22 -3.06
C TRP A 91 -6.54 1.22 -4.59
N LYS A 92 -7.63 1.40 -5.34
CA LYS A 92 -7.58 1.51 -6.81
C LYS A 92 -6.75 2.71 -7.25
N LYS A 93 -7.01 3.88 -6.66
CA LYS A 93 -6.27 5.11 -6.97
C LYS A 93 -4.76 4.94 -6.72
N VAL A 94 -4.39 4.51 -5.52
CA VAL A 94 -2.97 4.29 -5.15
C VAL A 94 -2.34 3.20 -6.01
N SER A 95 -3.10 2.15 -6.36
CA SER A 95 -2.60 1.11 -7.27
C SER A 95 -2.35 1.64 -8.69
N ASP A 96 -3.15 2.56 -9.18
CA ASP A 96 -2.96 3.15 -10.50
C ASP A 96 -1.79 4.14 -10.51
N ASP A 97 -1.63 4.94 -9.45
CA ASP A 97 -0.46 5.80 -9.23
C ASP A 97 0.83 4.98 -9.19
N ALA A 98 0.85 3.85 -8.44
CA ALA A 98 1.99 2.95 -8.38
C ALA A 98 2.33 2.31 -9.73
N LYS A 99 1.33 2.01 -10.59
CA LYS A 99 1.58 1.54 -11.96
C LYS A 99 2.25 2.62 -12.79
N GLN A 100 1.81 3.88 -12.66
CA GLN A 100 2.43 5.00 -13.37
C GLN A 100 3.90 5.17 -12.93
N SER A 101 4.17 5.17 -11.62
CA SER A 101 5.54 5.26 -11.08
C SER A 101 6.42 4.09 -11.50
N SER A 102 5.85 2.87 -11.62
CA SER A 102 6.58 1.72 -12.16
C SER A 102 7.01 1.93 -13.62
N VAL A 103 6.12 2.48 -14.46
CA VAL A 103 6.43 2.81 -15.85
C VAL A 103 7.49 3.90 -15.94
N GLU A 104 7.42 4.94 -15.10
CA GLU A 104 8.43 6.00 -15.04
C GLU A 104 9.79 5.48 -14.58
N PHE A 105 9.80 4.60 -13.58
CA PHE A 105 11.00 3.92 -13.11
C PHE A 105 11.66 3.08 -14.21
N GLU A 106 10.90 2.24 -14.92
CA GLU A 106 11.47 1.42 -16.01
C GLU A 106 11.99 2.28 -17.17
N LYS A 107 11.31 3.39 -17.49
CA LYS A 107 11.82 4.38 -18.46
C LYS A 107 13.14 5.01 -17.99
N ALA A 108 13.21 5.47 -16.74
CA ALA A 108 14.41 6.10 -16.18
C ALA A 108 15.58 5.11 -16.09
N LYS A 109 15.29 3.86 -15.72
CA LYS A 109 16.22 2.74 -15.67
C LYS A 109 16.78 2.41 -17.06
N GLY A 110 15.92 2.32 -18.08
CA GLY A 110 16.36 2.12 -19.47
C GLY A 110 17.29 3.24 -19.95
N ILE A 111 16.94 4.50 -19.69
CA ILE A 111 17.82 5.64 -20.01
C ILE A 111 19.15 5.55 -19.26
N PHE A 112 19.14 5.22 -17.97
CA PHE A 112 20.36 5.12 -17.16
C PHE A 112 21.28 3.99 -17.63
N TYR A 113 20.74 2.81 -17.94
CA TYR A 113 21.54 1.67 -18.41
C TYR A 113 22.08 1.82 -19.83
N ASN A 114 21.53 2.73 -20.63
CA ASN A 114 22.11 3.08 -21.93
C ASN A 114 23.45 3.85 -21.80
N PHE A 115 23.77 4.38 -20.62
CA PHE A 115 25.07 5.00 -20.35
C PHE A 115 26.08 3.96 -19.87
N GLN A 116 27.28 3.98 -20.47
CA GLN A 116 28.41 3.20 -19.95
C GLN A 116 28.91 3.85 -18.65
N PRO A 117 28.98 3.14 -17.51
CA PRO A 117 29.50 3.74 -16.30
C PRO A 117 30.97 4.15 -16.48
N PRO A 118 31.44 5.22 -15.82
CA PRO A 118 32.87 5.53 -15.79
C PRO A 118 33.62 4.35 -15.15
N SER A 119 34.76 4.00 -15.74
CA SER A 119 35.62 2.88 -15.31
C SER A 119 36.21 3.11 -13.92
N LEU A 120 36.47 4.36 -13.56
CA LEU A 120 36.92 4.76 -12.24
C LEU A 120 35.86 5.63 -11.55
N ASN A 121 35.59 5.32 -10.27
CA ASN A 121 34.69 6.14 -9.47
C ASN A 121 35.28 7.56 -9.30
N PRO A 122 34.52 8.65 -9.55
CA PRO A 122 35.03 10.02 -9.47
C PRO A 122 35.70 10.37 -8.14
N LYS A 123 35.23 9.78 -7.03
CA LYS A 123 35.86 9.98 -5.70
C LYS A 123 37.25 9.37 -5.61
N TRP A 124 37.43 8.20 -6.22
CA TRP A 124 38.72 7.51 -6.26
C TRP A 124 39.68 8.20 -7.25
N ALA A 125 39.16 8.69 -8.38
CA ALA A 125 39.95 9.51 -9.30
C ALA A 125 40.52 10.76 -8.61
N LEU A 126 39.68 11.46 -7.83
CA LEU A 126 40.12 12.62 -7.05
C LEU A 126 41.15 12.24 -5.97
N PHE A 127 40.91 11.14 -5.25
CA PHE A 127 41.85 10.64 -4.24
C PHE A 127 43.25 10.39 -4.83
N TRP A 128 43.33 9.69 -5.98
CA TRP A 128 44.60 9.43 -6.64
C TRP A 128 45.26 10.69 -7.18
N LEU A 129 44.49 11.65 -7.70
CA LEU A 129 45.02 12.95 -8.14
C LEU A 129 45.64 13.74 -6.98
N VAL A 130 45.00 13.75 -5.81
CA VAL A 130 45.54 14.40 -4.60
C VAL A 130 46.82 13.70 -4.14
N LEU A 131 46.83 12.36 -4.15
CA LEU A 131 48.01 11.59 -3.78
C LEU A 131 49.20 11.88 -4.71
N ILE A 132 48.96 11.93 -6.03
CA ILE A 132 49.98 12.29 -7.03
C ILE A 132 50.52 13.68 -6.76
N GLY A 133 49.66 14.67 -6.49
CA GLY A 133 50.10 16.03 -6.14
C GLY A 133 51.02 16.04 -4.90
N ILE A 134 50.65 15.33 -3.83
CA ILE A 134 51.50 15.21 -2.63
C ILE A 134 52.84 14.55 -2.98
N SER A 135 52.83 13.43 -3.71
CA SER A 135 54.06 12.75 -4.13
C SER A 135 54.94 13.64 -4.99
N GLU A 136 54.34 14.41 -5.90
CA GLU A 136 55.03 15.33 -6.79
C GLU A 136 55.70 16.48 -6.01
N PHE A 137 55.03 17.02 -4.98
CA PHE A 137 55.64 17.99 -4.07
C PHE A 137 56.91 17.43 -3.41
N PHE A 138 56.85 16.21 -2.86
CA PHE A 138 58.01 15.59 -2.23
C PHE A 138 59.14 15.33 -3.22
N ILE A 139 58.84 14.74 -4.38
CA ILE A 139 59.83 14.46 -5.43
C ILE A 139 60.48 15.76 -5.92
N ASN A 140 59.68 16.79 -6.23
CA ASN A 140 60.20 18.06 -6.72
C ASN A 140 61.01 18.79 -5.65
N SER A 141 60.59 18.75 -4.38
CA SER A 141 61.36 19.35 -3.27
C SER A 141 62.71 18.65 -3.05
N LEU A 142 62.75 17.32 -3.11
CA LEU A 142 63.97 16.53 -2.94
C LEU A 142 64.94 16.75 -4.11
N VAL A 143 64.43 16.76 -5.35
CA VAL A 143 65.25 17.07 -6.52
C VAL A 143 65.83 18.48 -6.41
N LEU A 144 65.02 19.50 -6.09
CA LEU A 144 65.49 20.88 -5.96
C LEU A 144 66.46 21.09 -4.79
N GLN A 145 66.30 20.36 -3.68
CA GLN A 145 67.24 20.38 -2.55
C GLN A 145 68.59 19.74 -2.89
N ILE A 146 68.60 18.59 -3.57
CA ILE A 146 69.83 17.96 -4.07
C ILE A 146 70.61 18.89 -5.01
N LEU A 147 69.92 19.85 -5.62
CA LEU A 147 70.48 20.80 -6.58
C LEU A 147 70.94 22.13 -5.97
N GLY A 148 70.89 22.27 -4.64
CA GLY A 148 71.57 23.37 -3.91
C GLY A 148 70.87 24.73 -3.94
N GLN A 149 69.57 24.80 -4.28
CA GLN A 149 68.80 26.03 -4.19
C GLN A 149 68.50 26.43 -2.73
N GLY A 150 68.18 27.71 -2.51
CA GLY A 150 67.64 28.18 -1.23
C GLY A 150 66.35 27.41 -0.88
N GLN A 151 66.22 27.00 0.39
CA GLN A 151 65.09 26.16 0.83
C GLN A 151 63.72 26.76 0.49
N ILE A 152 63.58 28.09 0.60
CA ILE A 152 62.31 28.79 0.36
C ILE A 152 61.94 28.80 -1.13
N GLU A 153 62.89 29.12 -2.02
CA GLU A 153 62.67 29.13 -3.47
C GLU A 153 62.29 27.74 -3.99
N THR A 154 62.95 26.71 -3.45
CA THR A 154 62.67 25.30 -3.73
C THR A 154 61.23 24.93 -3.38
N TYR A 155 60.77 25.27 -2.18
CA TYR A 155 59.41 24.94 -1.77
C TYR A 155 58.35 25.69 -2.55
N ILE A 156 58.58 26.96 -2.90
CA ILE A 156 57.65 27.75 -3.73
C ILE A 156 57.53 27.13 -5.13
N ALA A 157 58.66 26.77 -5.76
CA ALA A 157 58.66 26.14 -7.08
C ALA A 157 58.00 24.74 -7.04
N ALA A 158 58.33 23.91 -6.05
CA ALA A 158 57.73 22.60 -5.87
C ALA A 158 56.22 22.66 -5.62
N PHE A 159 55.76 23.65 -4.82
CA PHE A 159 54.35 23.88 -4.56
C PHE A 159 53.59 24.33 -5.81
N GLY A 160 54.19 25.21 -6.62
CA GLY A 160 53.62 25.62 -7.90
C GLY A 160 53.41 24.44 -8.85
N MET A 161 54.41 23.55 -8.97
CA MET A 161 54.32 22.35 -9.81
C MET A 161 53.26 21.36 -9.29
N CYS A 162 53.26 21.10 -7.97
CA CYS A 162 52.30 20.25 -7.27
C CYS A 162 50.83 20.62 -7.53
N ILE A 163 50.52 21.90 -7.77
CA ILE A 163 49.16 22.32 -8.11
C ILE A 163 48.95 22.27 -9.63
N MET A 164 49.89 22.81 -10.39
CA MET A 164 49.73 23.00 -11.84
C MET A 164 49.67 21.69 -12.62
N ILE A 165 50.47 20.69 -12.26
CA ILE A 165 50.53 19.41 -12.99
C ILE A 165 49.25 18.59 -12.77
N PRO A 166 48.77 18.32 -11.53
CA PRO A 166 47.53 17.58 -11.33
C PRO A 166 46.30 18.33 -11.84
N LEU A 167 46.26 19.67 -11.70
CA LEU A 167 45.16 20.49 -12.21
C LEU A 167 45.13 20.47 -13.75
N GLY A 168 46.30 20.65 -14.37
CA GLY A 168 46.47 20.56 -15.82
C GLY A 168 46.09 19.18 -16.35
N ALA A 169 46.54 18.12 -15.69
CA ALA A 169 46.19 16.74 -16.03
C ALA A 169 44.70 16.46 -15.87
N HIS A 170 44.06 17.03 -14.84
CA HIS A 170 42.62 16.91 -14.63
C HIS A 170 41.81 17.56 -15.77
N PHE A 171 42.18 18.78 -16.19
CA PHE A 171 41.51 19.44 -17.30
C PHE A 171 41.78 18.74 -18.64
N PHE A 172 43.01 18.27 -18.85
CA PHE A 172 43.40 17.56 -20.06
C PHE A 172 42.68 16.21 -20.20
N GLY A 173 42.67 15.38 -19.14
CA GLY A 173 41.95 14.10 -19.13
C GLY A 173 40.44 14.28 -19.34
N LYS A 174 39.84 15.29 -18.70
CA LYS A 174 38.43 15.66 -18.90
C LYS A 174 38.14 16.11 -20.34
N SER A 175 39.01 16.93 -20.93
CA SER A 175 38.84 17.43 -22.30
C SER A 175 39.02 16.32 -23.35
N LEU A 176 39.91 15.35 -23.10
CA LEU A 176 40.09 14.18 -23.96
C LEU A 176 38.82 13.35 -24.12
N GLN A 177 38.07 13.20 -23.02
CA GLN A 177 36.91 12.31 -22.97
C GLN A 177 35.60 12.94 -23.51
N GLN A 178 35.57 14.26 -23.69
CA GLN A 178 34.38 14.94 -24.22
C GLN A 178 34.12 14.55 -25.68
N THR A 179 32.96 13.96 -25.94
CA THR A 179 32.52 13.51 -27.27
C THR A 179 32.14 14.65 -28.20
N SER A 180 31.69 15.79 -27.67
CA SER A 180 31.42 17.02 -28.43
C SER A 180 32.46 18.09 -28.09
N LYS A 181 33.52 18.21 -28.91
CA LYS A 181 34.59 19.18 -28.67
C LYS A 181 34.23 20.52 -29.28
N SER A 182 34.06 21.54 -28.45
CA SER A 182 34.00 22.93 -28.92
C SER A 182 35.36 23.34 -29.50
N ARG A 183 35.40 24.36 -30.38
CA ARG A 183 36.68 24.96 -30.84
C ARG A 183 37.56 25.38 -29.66
N ILE A 184 36.93 25.80 -28.56
CA ILE A 184 37.61 26.17 -27.32
C ILE A 184 38.22 24.94 -26.63
N ASP A 185 37.54 23.79 -26.65
CA ASP A 185 38.05 22.55 -26.04
C ASP A 185 39.22 21.98 -26.83
N ILE A 186 39.18 22.07 -28.16
CA ILE A 186 40.31 21.69 -29.04
C ILE A 186 41.52 22.59 -28.75
N PHE A 187 41.30 23.90 -28.59
CA PHE A 187 42.36 24.83 -28.21
C PHE A 187 42.98 24.44 -26.86
N TRP A 188 42.18 24.18 -25.82
CA TRP A 188 42.69 23.75 -24.52
C TRP A 188 43.41 22.39 -24.58
N LEU A 189 42.92 21.44 -25.37
CA LEU A 189 43.54 20.13 -25.54
C LEU A 189 44.96 20.25 -26.10
N ILE A 190 45.22 21.23 -26.97
CA ILE A 190 46.57 21.52 -27.49
C ILE A 190 47.36 22.43 -26.54
N ALA A 191 46.72 23.47 -26.00
CA ALA A 191 47.37 24.49 -25.19
C ALA A 191 47.85 23.94 -23.83
N THR A 192 47.07 23.08 -23.17
CA THR A 192 47.43 22.53 -21.85
C THR A 192 48.74 21.74 -21.85
N PRO A 193 48.95 20.72 -22.72
CA PRO A 193 50.24 20.03 -22.77
C PRO A 193 51.37 20.99 -23.18
N VAL A 194 51.15 21.88 -24.16
CA VAL A 194 52.17 22.86 -24.60
C VAL A 194 52.60 23.78 -23.45
N ILE A 195 51.66 24.31 -22.67
CA ILE A 195 51.96 25.18 -21.52
C ILE A 195 52.72 24.40 -20.44
N ILE A 196 52.32 23.15 -20.14
CA ILE A 196 52.98 22.32 -19.14
C ILE A 196 54.40 21.95 -19.58
N PHE A 197 54.60 21.55 -20.84
CA PHE A 197 55.92 21.29 -21.40
C PHE A 197 56.78 22.56 -21.43
N ALA A 198 56.21 23.72 -21.76
CA ALA A 198 56.91 25.00 -21.74
C ALA A 198 57.32 25.41 -20.31
N LEU A 199 56.48 25.15 -19.31
CA LEU A 199 56.80 25.40 -17.90
C LEU A 199 57.90 24.46 -17.39
N ILE A 200 57.78 23.15 -17.65
CA ILE A 200 58.79 22.15 -17.28
C ILE A 200 60.12 22.46 -18.00
N GLY A 201 60.06 22.78 -19.30
CA GLY A 201 61.22 23.15 -20.11
C GLY A 201 61.84 24.47 -19.69
N GLY A 202 61.03 25.48 -19.36
CA GLY A 202 61.47 26.78 -18.87
C GLY A 202 62.15 26.68 -17.50
N LEU A 203 61.58 25.92 -16.58
CA LEU A 203 62.23 25.59 -15.29
C LEU A 203 63.54 24.85 -15.50
N SER A 204 63.57 23.89 -16.43
CA SER A 204 64.78 23.14 -16.79
C SER A 204 65.86 24.03 -17.42
N PHE A 205 65.47 25.00 -18.25
CA PHE A 205 66.38 25.96 -18.89
C PHE A 205 66.94 26.96 -17.88
N LEU A 206 66.08 27.58 -17.06
CA LEU A 206 66.50 28.45 -15.96
C LEU A 206 67.47 27.70 -15.05
N ARG A 207 67.15 26.45 -14.70
CA ARG A 207 68.03 25.56 -13.94
C ARG A 207 69.40 25.38 -14.62
N SER A 208 69.45 25.03 -15.90
CA SER A 208 70.72 24.87 -16.63
C SER A 208 71.59 26.13 -16.57
N LYS A 209 70.97 27.31 -16.68
CA LYS A 209 71.67 28.60 -16.60
C LYS A 209 72.14 28.95 -15.19
N TYR A 210 71.39 28.60 -14.16
CA TYR A 210 71.83 28.75 -12.77
C TYR A 210 73.02 27.85 -12.42
N PHE A 211 73.05 26.60 -12.93
CA PHE A 211 74.20 25.71 -12.75
C PHE A 211 75.47 26.22 -13.45
N GLU A 212 75.34 26.75 -14.66
CA GLU A 212 76.44 27.42 -15.36
C GLU A 212 76.96 28.64 -14.57
N ALA A 213 76.05 29.43 -13.98
CA ALA A 213 76.39 30.65 -13.25
C ALA A 213 77.07 30.40 -11.88
N LEU A 214 76.74 29.29 -11.21
CA LEU A 214 77.27 29.00 -9.87
C LEU A 214 78.60 28.22 -9.89
N GLY A 215 78.98 27.57 -11.00
CA GLY A 215 80.28 26.89 -11.12
C GLY A 215 80.50 25.72 -10.14
N ILE A 216 79.42 25.15 -9.57
CA ILE A 216 79.45 24.17 -8.47
C ILE A 216 79.70 22.72 -8.96
N SER A 217 80.15 22.53 -10.20
CA SER A 217 80.46 21.18 -10.72
C SER A 217 81.70 20.51 -10.10
N LYS A 218 82.39 21.15 -9.13
CA LYS A 218 83.61 20.62 -8.50
C LYS A 218 83.48 20.07 -7.08
N ILE A 219 82.32 20.16 -6.41
CA ILE A 219 82.25 19.92 -4.95
C ILE A 219 81.59 18.58 -4.54
N LEU A 220 80.80 17.92 -5.41
CA LEU A 220 79.96 16.80 -4.97
C LEU A 220 80.44 15.38 -5.33
N GLY A 221 81.56 15.19 -6.02
CA GLY A 221 82.21 13.87 -6.19
C GLY A 221 81.37 12.76 -6.87
N ILE A 222 80.17 13.09 -7.36
CA ILE A 222 79.30 12.21 -8.14
C ILE A 222 79.14 12.92 -9.49
N GLU A 223 79.73 12.36 -10.54
CA GLU A 223 79.67 12.87 -11.91
C GLU A 223 78.29 12.57 -12.54
N VAL A 224 77.20 13.06 -11.96
CA VAL A 224 75.96 13.17 -12.74
C VAL A 224 76.05 14.47 -13.52
N THR A 225 76.09 14.38 -14.85
CA THR A 225 76.13 15.58 -15.67
C THR A 225 74.82 16.38 -15.45
N PRO A 226 74.86 17.71 -15.27
CA PRO A 226 73.67 18.53 -15.04
C PRO A 226 72.56 18.34 -16.07
N THR A 227 72.95 17.98 -17.30
CA THR A 227 72.06 17.61 -18.41
C THR A 227 71.29 16.33 -18.12
N GLU A 228 71.93 15.28 -17.61
CA GLU A 228 71.29 13.99 -17.32
C GLU A 228 70.25 14.11 -16.20
N ALA A 229 70.59 14.80 -15.10
CA ALA A 229 69.66 15.07 -14.00
C ALA A 229 68.47 15.97 -14.42
N THR A 230 68.64 16.79 -15.46
CA THR A 230 67.56 17.60 -16.05
C THR A 230 66.66 16.74 -16.92
N ILE A 231 67.22 15.85 -17.74
CA ILE A 231 66.46 14.92 -18.57
C ILE A 231 65.61 13.97 -17.71
N VAL A 232 66.19 13.38 -16.66
CA VAL A 232 65.45 12.49 -15.74
C VAL A 232 64.29 13.22 -15.06
N PHE A 233 64.51 14.46 -14.62
CA PHE A 233 63.47 15.29 -14.02
C PHE A 233 62.30 15.56 -14.99
N ILE A 234 62.62 15.89 -16.24
CA ILE A 234 61.61 16.09 -17.29
C ILE A 234 60.82 14.79 -17.51
N ILE A 235 61.49 13.64 -17.64
CA ILE A 235 60.84 12.34 -17.86
C ILE A 235 59.86 11.99 -16.73
N ILE A 236 60.28 12.16 -15.46
CA ILE A 236 59.42 11.85 -14.30
C ILE A 236 58.18 12.75 -14.28
N ASN A 237 58.33 14.06 -14.49
CA ASN A 237 57.19 14.99 -14.50
C ASN A 237 56.22 14.70 -15.64
N ILE A 238 56.73 14.32 -16.82
CA ILE A 238 55.90 13.89 -17.95
C ILE A 238 55.14 12.61 -17.61
N ALA A 239 55.81 11.62 -17.02
CA ALA A 239 55.17 10.37 -16.63
C ALA A 239 54.05 10.59 -15.59
N LEU A 240 54.29 11.41 -14.57
CA LEU A 240 53.28 11.77 -13.57
C LEU A 240 52.09 12.51 -14.20
N PHE A 241 52.35 13.45 -15.12
CA PHE A 241 51.29 14.14 -15.86
C PHE A 241 50.45 13.16 -16.68
N VAL A 242 51.07 12.22 -17.41
CA VAL A 242 50.36 11.22 -18.21
C VAL A 242 49.51 10.30 -17.32
N ILE A 243 50.05 9.82 -16.20
CA ILE A 243 49.31 8.98 -15.24
C ILE A 243 48.11 9.75 -14.67
N ALA A 244 48.31 10.99 -14.24
CA ALA A 244 47.24 11.85 -13.73
C ALA A 244 46.17 12.14 -14.81
N ALA A 245 46.58 12.30 -16.07
CA ALA A 245 45.68 12.53 -17.19
C ALA A 245 44.84 11.28 -17.50
N VAL A 246 45.44 10.09 -17.47
CA VAL A 246 44.72 8.81 -17.63
C VAL A 246 43.72 8.60 -16.49
N ILE A 247 44.13 8.84 -15.24
CA ILE A 247 43.23 8.74 -14.07
C ILE A 247 42.05 9.72 -14.20
N SER A 248 42.31 10.93 -14.68
CA SER A 248 41.26 11.92 -14.93
C SER A 248 40.35 11.54 -16.10
N HIS A 249 40.89 10.93 -17.15
CA HIS A 249 40.12 10.40 -18.27
C HIS A 249 39.18 9.29 -17.81
N GLU A 250 39.70 8.27 -17.13
CA GLU A 250 38.92 7.12 -16.64
C GLU A 250 37.91 7.51 -15.53
N GLY A 251 38.22 8.55 -14.76
CA GLY A 251 37.37 9.05 -13.67
C GLY A 251 36.21 9.94 -14.09
N ASN A 252 36.22 10.43 -15.33
CA ASN A 252 35.13 11.24 -15.87
C ASN A 252 34.22 10.39 -16.76
N HIS A 253 33.02 10.88 -17.04
CA HIS A 253 32.13 10.29 -18.03
C HIS A 253 32.07 11.23 -19.25
N PRO A 254 32.10 10.72 -20.51
CA PRO A 254 32.09 11.55 -21.72
C PRO A 254 30.95 12.58 -21.74
N GLN A 255 29.80 12.20 -21.16
CA GLN A 255 28.62 13.03 -20.98
C GLN A 255 28.25 13.20 -19.49
N HIS A 256 29.18 13.69 -18.67
CA HIS A 256 28.99 13.81 -17.21
C HIS A 256 27.65 14.43 -16.78
N LYS A 257 27.21 15.52 -17.44
CA LYS A 257 25.95 16.19 -17.11
C LYS A 257 24.74 15.30 -17.37
N ALA A 258 24.66 14.67 -18.54
CA ALA A 258 23.56 13.78 -18.91
C ALA A 258 23.51 12.53 -18.02
N TYR A 259 24.68 11.91 -17.78
CA TYR A 259 24.79 10.76 -16.89
C TYR A 259 24.37 11.08 -15.45
N SER A 260 24.85 12.19 -14.89
CA SER A 260 24.47 12.63 -13.54
C SER A 260 22.96 12.90 -13.43
N GLN A 261 22.37 13.53 -14.44
CA GLN A 261 20.93 13.78 -14.50
C GLN A 261 20.13 12.48 -14.63
N ALA A 262 20.56 11.54 -15.48
CA ALA A 262 19.94 10.23 -15.63
C ALA A 262 20.02 9.42 -14.33
N LYS A 263 21.19 9.42 -13.66
CA LYS A 263 21.40 8.78 -12.36
C LYS A 263 20.50 9.38 -11.27
N LYS A 264 20.37 10.71 -11.24
CA LYS A 264 19.47 11.38 -10.30
C LYS A 264 18.02 11.00 -10.56
N ARG A 265 17.54 11.09 -11.81
CA ARG A 265 16.19 10.69 -12.21
C ARG A 265 15.89 9.23 -11.86
N TYR A 266 16.83 8.32 -12.13
CA TYR A 266 16.72 6.91 -11.76
C TYR A 266 16.52 6.75 -10.25
N LYS A 267 17.36 7.38 -9.43
CA LYS A 267 17.24 7.33 -7.96
C LYS A 267 15.93 7.93 -7.46
N ASP A 268 15.53 9.08 -8.00
CA ASP A 268 14.30 9.76 -7.62
C ASP A 268 13.08 8.88 -7.98
N SER A 269 13.06 8.28 -9.17
CA SER A 269 12.00 7.35 -9.61
C SER A 269 11.98 6.03 -8.83
N LEU A 270 13.15 5.51 -8.43
CA LEU A 270 13.24 4.31 -7.60
C LEU A 270 12.63 4.56 -6.23
N LYS A 271 12.97 5.70 -5.61
CA LYS A 271 12.42 6.09 -4.31
C LYS A 271 10.90 6.31 -4.38
N ALA A 272 10.41 6.97 -5.43
CA ALA A 272 8.97 7.14 -5.65
C ALA A 272 8.26 5.79 -5.80
N PHE A 273 8.79 4.91 -6.65
CA PHE A 273 8.24 3.56 -6.83
C PHE A 273 8.23 2.73 -5.54
N GLU A 274 9.29 2.79 -4.73
CA GLU A 274 9.35 2.11 -3.43
C GLU A 274 8.31 2.65 -2.45
N ASN A 275 8.15 3.98 -2.37
CA ASN A 275 7.14 4.62 -1.53
C ASN A 275 5.72 4.19 -1.96
N ASP A 276 5.40 4.30 -3.26
CA ASP A 276 4.07 3.96 -3.78
C ASP A 276 3.75 2.48 -3.55
N LYS A 277 4.75 1.59 -3.65
CA LYS A 277 4.59 0.17 -3.34
C LYS A 277 4.21 -0.07 -1.87
N ASP A 278 4.82 0.67 -0.95
CA ASP A 278 4.47 0.60 0.47
C ASP A 278 3.08 1.19 0.74
N GLU A 279 2.68 2.26 0.05
CA GLU A 279 1.34 2.83 0.11
C GLU A 279 0.27 1.85 -0.42
N VAL A 280 0.50 1.20 -1.56
CA VAL A 280 -0.38 0.14 -2.08
C VAL A 280 -0.54 -0.98 -1.06
N LYS A 281 0.55 -1.41 -0.42
CA LYS A 281 0.52 -2.47 0.58
C LYS A 281 -0.28 -2.06 1.82
N LYS A 282 -0.21 -0.79 2.22
CA LYS A 282 -1.01 -0.25 3.33
C LYS A 282 -2.49 -0.18 2.94
N ALA A 283 -2.82 0.43 1.80
CA ALA A 283 -4.20 0.53 1.31
C ALA A 283 -4.85 -0.85 1.11
N ALA A 284 -4.09 -1.85 0.65
CA ALA A 284 -4.57 -3.23 0.51
C ALA A 284 -4.89 -3.89 1.87
N LYS A 285 -4.13 -3.58 2.93
CA LYS A 285 -4.44 -4.06 4.29
C LYS A 285 -5.69 -3.38 4.84
N ASP A 286 -5.80 -2.06 4.66
CA ASP A 286 -6.94 -1.28 5.13
C ASP A 286 -8.23 -1.75 4.44
N LEU A 287 -8.18 -2.03 3.12
CA LEU A 287 -9.28 -2.66 2.38
C LEU A 287 -9.65 -4.04 2.93
N ALA A 288 -8.66 -4.91 3.16
CA ALA A 288 -8.93 -6.25 3.69
C ALA A 288 -9.54 -6.22 5.10
N GLU A 289 -9.15 -5.24 5.93
CA GLU A 289 -9.74 -5.03 7.24
C GLU A 289 -11.19 -4.54 7.14
N ALA A 290 -11.45 -3.54 6.30
CA ALA A 290 -12.81 -3.03 6.06
C ALA A 290 -13.74 -4.12 5.51
N GLU A 291 -13.29 -4.91 4.54
CA GLU A 291 -14.05 -6.05 4.01
C GLU A 291 -14.35 -7.10 5.09
N LYS A 292 -13.38 -7.42 5.95
CA LYS A 292 -13.58 -8.35 7.05
C LYS A 292 -14.62 -7.85 8.05
N GLN A 293 -14.59 -6.55 8.37
CA GLN A 293 -15.59 -5.92 9.24
C GLN A 293 -16.99 -5.95 8.60
N LEU A 294 -17.10 -5.58 7.33
CA LEU A 294 -18.35 -5.66 6.56
C LEU A 294 -18.93 -7.08 6.57
N GLN A 295 -18.11 -8.10 6.29
CA GLN A 295 -18.57 -9.50 6.31
C GLN A 295 -19.03 -9.96 7.70
N SER A 296 -18.33 -9.54 8.76
CA SER A 296 -18.71 -9.83 10.14
C SER A 296 -20.08 -9.24 10.49
N ILE A 297 -20.31 -7.97 10.16
CA ILE A 297 -21.58 -7.27 10.43
C ILE A 297 -22.71 -7.85 9.57
N LYS A 298 -22.45 -8.11 8.29
CA LYS A 298 -23.38 -8.77 7.37
C LYS A 298 -23.82 -10.13 7.92
N HIS A 299 -22.87 -10.95 8.37
CA HIS A 299 -23.17 -12.25 8.98
C HIS A 299 -23.99 -12.12 10.27
N LYS A 300 -23.63 -11.19 11.16
CA LYS A 300 -24.37 -10.91 12.40
C LYS A 300 -25.82 -10.52 12.11
N ARG A 301 -26.05 -9.63 11.14
CA ARG A 301 -27.39 -9.17 10.73
C ARG A 301 -28.21 -10.31 10.12
N ALA A 302 -27.64 -11.04 9.16
CA ALA A 302 -28.29 -12.18 8.51
C ALA A 302 -28.68 -13.28 9.50
N LYS A 303 -27.76 -13.66 10.40
CA LYS A 303 -28.00 -14.70 11.41
C LYS A 303 -29.07 -14.30 12.42
N THR A 304 -29.11 -13.01 12.79
CA THR A 304 -30.13 -12.49 13.71
C THR A 304 -31.50 -12.50 13.06
N HIS A 305 -31.59 -12.05 11.80
CA HIS A 305 -32.81 -12.13 10.99
C HIS A 305 -33.30 -13.57 10.85
N GLU A 306 -32.43 -14.48 10.41
CA GLU A 306 -32.75 -15.90 10.23
C GLU A 306 -33.26 -16.54 11.52
N LYS A 307 -32.62 -16.27 12.66
CA LYS A 307 -33.06 -16.79 13.96
C LYS A 307 -34.48 -16.36 14.30
N LEU A 308 -34.83 -15.09 14.11
CA LEU A 308 -36.18 -14.58 14.40
C LEU A 308 -37.21 -15.06 13.38
N PHE A 309 -36.82 -15.20 12.12
CA PHE A 309 -37.66 -15.83 11.09
C PHE A 309 -37.99 -17.29 11.43
N GLN A 310 -36.99 -18.07 11.86
CA GLN A 310 -37.22 -19.45 12.33
C GLN A 310 -38.07 -19.51 13.60
N GLU A 311 -37.92 -18.56 14.53
CA GLU A 311 -38.78 -18.44 15.70
C GLU A 311 -40.25 -18.19 15.28
N ALA A 312 -40.50 -17.29 14.33
CA ALA A 312 -41.84 -17.04 13.80
C ALA A 312 -42.43 -18.26 13.07
N ASN A 313 -41.64 -18.99 12.27
CA ASN A 313 -42.08 -20.25 11.65
C ASN A 313 -42.43 -21.31 12.70
N SER A 314 -41.60 -21.47 13.73
CA SER A 314 -41.86 -22.39 14.82
C SER A 314 -43.16 -22.08 15.58
N ILE A 315 -43.46 -20.78 15.78
CA ILE A 315 -44.74 -20.32 16.37
C ILE A 315 -45.90 -20.72 15.46
N LYS A 316 -45.80 -20.42 14.16
CA LYS A 316 -46.81 -20.75 13.16
C LYS A 316 -47.11 -22.25 13.15
N GLU A 317 -46.09 -23.09 12.95
CA GLU A 317 -46.22 -24.56 12.91
C GLU A 317 -46.81 -25.11 14.22
N THR A 318 -46.36 -24.60 15.36
CA THR A 318 -46.87 -25.04 16.67
C THR A 318 -48.37 -24.75 16.79
N ILE A 319 -48.83 -23.58 16.37
CA ILE A 319 -50.25 -23.22 16.46
C ILE A 319 -51.09 -24.01 15.46
N GLU A 320 -50.63 -24.18 14.22
CA GLU A 320 -51.30 -25.04 13.22
C GLU A 320 -51.45 -26.48 13.75
N TRP A 321 -50.41 -27.00 14.40
CA TRP A 321 -50.46 -28.30 15.06
C TRP A 321 -51.45 -28.33 16.25
N LEU A 322 -51.50 -27.29 17.08
CA LEU A 322 -52.45 -27.20 18.18
C LEU A 322 -53.90 -27.08 17.68
N ILE A 323 -54.17 -26.31 16.63
CA ILE A 323 -55.50 -26.24 15.99
C ILE A 323 -55.90 -27.61 15.43
N SER A 324 -54.98 -28.28 14.74
CA SER A 324 -55.22 -29.63 14.20
C SER A 324 -55.51 -30.64 15.33
N SER A 325 -54.76 -30.55 16.43
CA SER A 325 -54.96 -31.37 17.63
C SER A 325 -56.30 -31.09 18.31
N TYR A 326 -56.72 -29.83 18.37
CA TYR A 326 -58.04 -29.42 18.86
C TYR A 326 -59.15 -30.06 18.02
N ARG A 327 -59.09 -29.91 16.70
CA ARG A 327 -60.07 -30.48 15.76
C ARG A 327 -60.17 -31.99 15.90
N ALA A 328 -59.03 -32.69 15.87
CA ALA A 328 -58.99 -34.15 15.98
C ALA A 328 -59.57 -34.65 17.31
N ALA A 329 -59.19 -34.03 18.44
CA ALA A 329 -59.72 -34.39 19.75
C ALA A 329 -61.21 -34.06 19.90
N ASN A 330 -61.69 -32.97 19.28
CA ASN A 330 -63.09 -32.59 19.29
C ASN A 330 -63.92 -33.61 18.49
N LEU A 331 -63.50 -33.93 17.25
CA LEU A 331 -64.14 -34.91 16.39
C LEU A 331 -64.18 -36.32 17.01
N ALA A 332 -63.12 -36.74 17.71
CA ALA A 332 -63.10 -38.03 18.39
C ALA A 332 -64.11 -38.16 19.56
N ASN A 333 -64.75 -37.06 19.98
CA ASN A 333 -65.68 -37.02 21.11
C ASN A 333 -67.10 -36.59 20.70
N ARG A 334 -67.40 -36.59 19.40
CA ARG A 334 -68.72 -36.31 18.82
C ARG A 334 -68.98 -37.20 17.60
N GLU A 335 -70.23 -37.36 17.22
CA GLU A 335 -70.64 -38.19 16.07
C GLU A 335 -70.76 -37.39 14.76
N ASP A 336 -70.92 -36.08 14.88
CA ASP A 336 -71.16 -35.16 13.77
C ASP A 336 -69.92 -34.33 13.42
N VAL A 337 -69.77 -33.94 12.15
CA VAL A 337 -68.65 -33.10 11.67
C VAL A 337 -69.14 -31.67 11.44
N PRO A 338 -68.68 -30.69 12.24
CA PRO A 338 -69.00 -29.27 12.03
C PRO A 338 -68.57 -28.78 10.65
N GLU A 339 -69.40 -27.94 10.02
CA GLU A 339 -69.09 -27.37 8.70
C GLU A 339 -67.78 -26.56 8.70
N CYS A 340 -67.49 -25.84 9.78
CA CYS A 340 -66.24 -25.07 9.93
C CYS A 340 -64.97 -25.94 9.98
N PHE A 341 -65.07 -27.21 10.37
CA PHE A 341 -63.91 -28.12 10.39
C PHE A 341 -63.60 -28.73 9.02
N LYS A 342 -64.55 -28.66 8.06
CA LYS A 342 -64.33 -29.11 6.69
C LYS A 342 -63.43 -28.16 5.88
N LYS A 343 -63.31 -26.90 6.30
CA LYS A 343 -62.44 -25.90 5.69
C LYS A 343 -61.03 -25.99 6.26
N SER A 344 -60.02 -25.64 5.47
CA SER A 344 -58.67 -25.39 5.98
C SER A 344 -58.73 -24.31 7.06
N HIS A 345 -57.96 -24.46 8.14
CA HIS A 345 -57.85 -23.42 9.14
C HIS A 345 -57.07 -22.22 8.58
N ASN A 346 -57.37 -21.03 9.08
CA ASN A 346 -56.55 -19.86 8.80
C ASN A 346 -55.17 -20.04 9.44
N ALA A 347 -54.12 -19.85 8.63
CA ALA A 347 -52.74 -19.88 9.08
C ALA A 347 -52.26 -18.44 9.28
N PRO A 348 -51.56 -18.12 10.39
CA PRO A 348 -51.06 -16.78 10.60
C PRO A 348 -49.99 -16.46 9.54
N GLU A 349 -50.06 -15.26 8.98
CA GLU A 349 -49.09 -14.81 7.99
C GLU A 349 -47.87 -14.18 8.66
N ILE A 350 -46.68 -14.56 8.20
CA ILE A 350 -45.44 -13.92 8.64
C ILE A 350 -45.30 -12.58 7.91
N PRO A 351 -45.09 -11.45 8.62
CA PRO A 351 -44.90 -10.14 8.00
C PRO A 351 -43.73 -10.12 7.02
N ASN A 352 -43.83 -9.32 5.95
CA ASN A 352 -42.79 -9.19 4.93
C ASN A 352 -41.44 -8.73 5.50
N SER A 353 -41.46 -7.95 6.59
CA SER A 353 -40.25 -7.49 7.28
C SER A 353 -39.41 -8.62 7.88
N LEU A 354 -39.98 -9.80 8.10
CA LEU A 354 -39.27 -11.02 8.53
C LEU A 354 -39.01 -11.99 7.38
N LYS A 355 -39.70 -11.84 6.25
CA LYS A 355 -39.50 -12.69 5.05
C LYS A 355 -38.29 -12.23 4.26
N ASN A 356 -38.13 -10.92 4.10
CA ASN A 356 -37.12 -10.33 3.26
C ASN A 356 -36.19 -9.46 4.10
N LEU A 357 -34.90 -9.77 4.04
CA LEU A 357 -33.86 -8.95 4.65
C LEU A 357 -33.40 -7.89 3.65
N ASP A 358 -33.70 -6.64 3.96
CA ASP A 358 -33.33 -5.49 3.15
C ASP A 358 -31.85 -5.11 3.35
N TRP A 359 -31.07 -5.13 2.27
CA TRP A 359 -29.65 -4.77 2.28
C TRP A 359 -29.39 -3.37 1.71
N ASP A 360 -30.42 -2.68 1.25
CA ASP A 360 -30.24 -1.40 0.58
C ASP A 360 -29.97 -0.31 1.63
N CYS A 361 -28.87 0.41 1.41
CA CYS A 361 -28.48 1.58 2.18
C CYS A 361 -29.01 2.80 1.44
N GLU A 362 -30.05 3.43 1.98
CA GLU A 362 -30.61 4.66 1.43
C GLU A 362 -29.66 5.84 1.70
N GLU A 363 -28.53 5.88 1.00
CA GLU A 363 -27.66 7.06 0.93
C GLU A 363 -27.54 7.49 -0.54
N GLU A 364 -28.57 8.09 -1.15
CA GLU A 364 -28.38 8.86 -2.39
C GLU A 364 -29.50 9.84 -2.84
N ASN A 365 -30.62 10.04 -2.12
CA ASN A 365 -31.65 11.00 -2.59
C ASN A 365 -31.67 12.38 -1.89
N ASN A 366 -30.93 12.60 -0.79
CA ASN A 366 -30.98 13.88 -0.07
C ASN A 366 -29.88 14.88 -0.43
N HIS A 367 -28.88 14.53 -1.25
CA HIS A 367 -27.85 15.48 -1.70
C HIS A 367 -28.04 16.02 -3.12
N GLN A 368 -29.05 15.57 -3.88
CA GLN A 368 -29.42 16.18 -5.15
C GLN A 368 -30.44 17.32 -5.02
N VAL A 369 -31.17 17.43 -3.90
CA VAL A 369 -32.20 18.48 -3.72
C VAL A 369 -31.64 19.83 -3.28
N GLU A 370 -30.39 19.88 -2.79
CA GLU A 370 -29.76 21.14 -2.35
C GLU A 370 -28.91 21.86 -3.43
N ASN A 371 -28.73 21.27 -4.61
CA ASN A 371 -28.00 21.90 -5.72
C ASN A 371 -28.90 22.40 -6.88
N GLU A 372 -30.22 22.38 -6.71
CA GLU A 372 -31.18 22.89 -7.71
C GLU A 372 -32.01 24.10 -7.22
N ASN A 373 -31.65 24.75 -6.11
CA ASN A 373 -32.27 26.00 -5.66
C ASN A 373 -31.34 27.21 -5.75
#